data_AF-A0A936Y224-F1
#
_entry.id   AF-A0A936Y224-F1
#
_cell.length_a   1.000
_cell.length_b   1.000
_cell.length_c   1.000
_cell.angle_alpha   90.00
_cell.angle_beta   90.00
_cell.angle_gamma   90.00
#
_symmetry.space_group_name_H-M   'P 1'
#
loop_
_entity.id
_entity.type
_entity.pdbx_description
1 polymer ?
#
loop_
_entity_poly.entity_id
_entity_poly.type
_entity_poly.pdbx_seq_one_letter_code
_entity_poly.pdbx_strand_id
1 'polypeptide(L)' 'MKTDPGIYWLGTFNGVSKAYDGASCTRFTEKDGLGNNDIYTMLEDRNGNIWFGTAWSGGVSKYHIE' A
#
# COMPACT_ATOMS: atom_id res chain seq x y z
N MET A 1 3.14 -7.81 1.82
CA MET A 1 3.05 -8.31 0.43
C MET A 1 4.37 -8.03 -0.25
N LYS A 2 4.93 -9.00 -0.99
CA LYS A 2 6.14 -8.80 -1.80
C LYS A 2 5.73 -8.79 -3.28
N THR A 3 6.23 -7.84 -4.05
CA THR A 3 6.05 -7.76 -5.51
C THR A 3 7.41 -7.77 -6.18
N ASP A 4 7.48 -8.17 -7.44
CA ASP A 4 8.69 -7.98 -8.25
C ASP A 4 8.79 -6.49 -8.67
N PRO A 5 9.97 -5.84 -8.65
CA PRO A 5 11.34 -6.38 -8.53
C PRO A 5 11.90 -6.44 -7.08
N GLY A 6 11.14 -6.95 -6.11
CA GLY A 6 11.59 -7.08 -4.71
C GLY A 6 11.12 -5.94 -3.80
N ILE A 7 9.97 -5.35 -4.12
CA ILE A 7 9.32 -4.33 -3.29
C ILE A 7 8.51 -5.03 -2.20
N TYR A 8 8.62 -4.54 -0.98
CA TYR A 8 7.80 -4.95 0.15
C TYR A 8 6.78 -3.88 0.47
N TRP A 9 5.52 -4.27 0.47
CA TRP A 9 4.40 -3.47 0.94
C TRP A 9 3.94 -3.98 2.29
N LEU A 10 3.85 -3.09 3.27
CA LEU A 10 3.46 -3.37 4.65
C LEU A 10 2.24 -2.52 5.00
N GLY A 11 1.10 -3.18 5.19
CA GLY A 11 -0.10 -2.55 5.74
C GLY A 11 -0.02 -2.48 7.27
N THR A 12 -0.37 -1.34 7.84
CA THR A 12 -0.36 -1.10 9.29
C THR A 12 -1.65 -0.40 9.73
N PHE A 13 -1.82 -0.15 11.03
CA PHE A 13 -2.87 0.77 11.55
C PHE A 13 -2.51 2.25 11.41
N ASN A 14 -1.50 2.55 10.61
CA ASN A 14 -1.00 3.90 10.43
C ASN A 14 -0.51 4.07 8.98
N GLY A 15 -1.21 3.46 8.03
CA GLY A 15 -0.94 3.55 6.60
C GLY A 15 -0.12 2.41 6.05
N VAL A 16 0.43 2.63 4.86
CA VAL A 16 1.21 1.66 4.08
C VAL A 16 2.67 2.08 4.02
N SER A 17 3.59 1.17 4.33
CA SER A 17 5.03 1.36 4.06
C SER A 17 5.45 0.56 2.82
N LYS A 18 6.07 1.25 1.86
CA LYS A 18 6.74 0.68 0.69
C LYS A 18 8.24 0.64 0.95
N ALA A 19 8.85 -0.53 0.83
CA ALA A 19 10.28 -0.71 1.05
C ALA A 19 10.97 -1.45 -0.11
N TYR A 20 12.18 -1.03 -0.42
CA TYR A 20 13.06 -1.69 -1.39
C TYR A 20 14.17 -2.40 -0.65
N ASP A 21 14.19 -3.73 -0.72
CA ASP A 21 15.22 -4.60 -0.12
C ASP A 21 15.59 -4.26 1.34
N GLY A 22 14.59 -3.79 2.12
CA GLY A 22 14.76 -3.42 3.54
C GLY A 22 15.57 -2.15 3.83
N ALA A 23 16.10 -1.45 2.83
CA ALA A 23 17.02 -0.32 3.03
C ALA A 23 16.31 1.04 3.20
N SER A 24 15.21 1.28 2.48
CA SER A 24 14.45 2.54 2.54
C SER A 24 12.96 2.27 2.64
N CYS A 25 12.24 3.07 3.45
CA CYS A 25 10.80 2.96 3.64
C CYS A 25 10.12 4.29 3.31
N THR A 26 9.20 4.30 2.36
CA THR A 26 8.28 5.41 2.11
C THR A 26 6.93 5.05 2.71
N ARG A 27 6.32 5.97 3.46
CA ARG A 27 5.02 5.75 4.11
C ARG A 27 3.95 6.60 3.45
N PHE A 28 2.79 6.00 3.21
CA PHE A 28 1.58 6.64 2.71
C PHE A 28 0.48 6.55 3.76
N THR A 29 -0.28 7.64 3.90
CA THR A 29 -1.35 7.83 4.88
C THR A 29 -2.58 8.44 4.20
N GLU A 30 -3.64 8.72 4.96
CA GLU A 30 -4.79 9.50 4.49
C GLU A 30 -4.39 10.86 3.91
N LYS A 31 -3.31 11.48 4.42
CA LYS A 31 -2.80 12.75 3.90
C LYS A 31 -2.21 12.63 2.50
N ASP A 32 -1.81 11.42 2.12
CA ASP A 32 -1.21 11.10 0.83
C ASP A 32 -2.23 10.48 -0.15
N GLY A 33 -3.51 10.41 0.26
CA GLY A 33 -4.61 9.94 -0.59
C GLY A 33 -5.12 8.53 -0.28
N LEU A 34 -4.66 7.87 0.79
CA LEU A 34 -5.32 6.65 1.26
C LEU A 34 -6.73 6.97 1.77
N GLY A 35 -7.67 6.07 1.51
CA GLY A 35 -9.04 6.23 2.00
C GLY A 35 -9.16 6.08 3.52
N ASN A 36 -8.27 5.30 4.14
CA ASN A 36 -8.08 5.24 5.58
C ASN A 36 -6.68 4.70 5.95
N ASN A 37 -6.17 5.02 7.14
CA ASN A 37 -4.86 4.56 7.62
C ASN A 37 -4.84 3.09 8.03
N ASP A 38 -5.97 2.48 8.37
CA ASP A 38 -6.02 1.09 8.80
C ASP A 38 -6.11 0.17 7.58
N ILE A 39 -5.02 -0.53 7.31
CA ILE A 39 -4.85 -1.37 6.12
C ILE A 39 -5.06 -2.84 6.47
N TYR A 40 -6.10 -3.44 5.87
CA TYR A 40 -6.49 -4.82 6.17
C TYR A 40 -6.08 -5.81 5.08
N THR A 41 -6.04 -5.39 3.83
CA THR A 41 -5.68 -6.26 2.72
C THR A 41 -4.93 -5.51 1.64
N MET A 42 -4.13 -6.24 0.87
CA MET A 42 -3.36 -5.73 -0.25
C MET A 42 -3.38 -6.73 -1.40
N LEU A 43 -3.49 -6.23 -2.63
CA LEU A 43 -3.50 -7.03 -3.85
C LEU A 43 -2.72 -6.31 -4.96
N GLU A 44 -1.92 -7.05 -5.71
CA GLU A 44 -1.36 -6.59 -6.98
C GLU A 44 -2.26 -7.03 -8.15
N ASP A 45 -2.59 -6.09 -9.04
CA ASP A 45 -3.33 -6.40 -10.27
C ASP A 45 -2.39 -6.74 -11.45
N ARG A 46 -2.98 -7.17 -12.58
CA ARG A 46 -2.22 -7.59 -13.76
C ARG A 46 -1.43 -6.48 -14.44
N ASN A 47 -1.72 -5.22 -14.11
CA ASN A 47 -1.00 -4.06 -14.62
C ASN A 47 0.05 -3.56 -13.62
N GLY A 48 0.33 -4.32 -12.55
CA GLY A 48 1.28 -3.96 -11.50
C GLY A 48 0.75 -2.88 -10.54
N ASN A 49 -0.52 -2.49 -10.61
CA ASN A 49 -1.05 -1.56 -9.61
C ASN A 49 -1.26 -2.29 -8.29
N ILE A 50 -1.07 -1.54 -7.20
CA ILE A 50 -1.30 -2.05 -5.87
C ILE A 50 -2.61 -1.50 -5.32
N TRP A 51 -3.48 -2.40 -4.89
CA TRP A 51 -4.75 -2.09 -4.26
C TRP A 51 -4.66 -2.32 -2.77
N PHE A 52 -5.11 -1.34 -1.98
CA PHE A 52 -5.17 -1.38 -0.53
C PHE A 52 -6.63 -1.37 -0.10
N GLY A 53 -7.07 -2.42 0.61
CA GLY A 53 -8.35 -2.41 1.30
C GLY A 53 -8.20 -1.73 2.64
N THR A 54 -8.94 -0.64 2.83
CA THR A 54 -8.86 0.21 4.01
C THR A 54 -10.11 0.03 4.88
N ALA A 55 -10.02 0.43 6.15
CA ALA A 55 -11.07 0.22 7.14
C ALA A 55 -12.31 1.11 6.96
N TRP A 56 -13.37 0.76 7.70
CA TRP A 56 -14.60 1.54 7.84
C TRP A 56 -15.18 1.97 6.48
N SER A 57 -15.34 3.27 6.25
CA SER A 57 -15.84 3.87 5.01
C SER A 57 -14.72 4.30 4.05
N GLY A 58 -13.46 3.92 4.31
CA GLY A 58 -12.31 4.29 3.47
C GLY A 58 -12.25 3.56 2.13
N GLY A 59 -12.99 2.45 1.99
CA GLY A 59 -13.12 1.71 0.73
C GLY A 59 -11.80 1.09 0.27
N VAL A 60 -11.45 1.33 -1.00
CA VAL A 60 -10.21 0.82 -1.61
C VAL A 60 -9.39 1.97 -2.19
N SER A 61 -8.08 1.91 -2.01
CA SER A 61 -7.13 2.87 -2.57
C SER A 61 -6.20 2.17 -3.55
N LYS A 62 -5.86 2.84 -4.66
CA LYS A 62 -4.98 2.29 -5.70
C LYS A 62 -3.70 3.11 -5.78
N TYR A 63 -2.55 2.44 -5.77
CA TYR A 63 -1.25 3.00 -6.11
C TYR A 63 -0.84 2.53 -7.51
N HIS A 64 -0.54 3.49 -8.38
CA HIS A 64 -0.01 3.22 -9.72
C HIS A 64 1.52 3.14 -9.66
N ILE A 65 2.09 2.08 -10.21
CA ILE A 65 3.53 1.97 -10.46
C ILE A 65 3.75 2.50 -11.88
N GLU A 66 4.57 3.54 -12.02
CA GLU A 66 5.08 4.00 -13.33
C GLU A 66 6.09 3.02 -13.92
#